data_AF-A0A0V0WX67-F1
#
_entry.id   AF-A0A0V0WX67-F1
#
_cell.length_a   1.000
_cell.length_b   1.000
_cell.length_c   1.000
_cell.angle_alpha   90.00
_cell.angle_beta   90.00
_cell.angle_gamma   90.00
#
_symmetry.space_group_name_H-M   'P 1'
#
loop_
_entity.id
_entity.type
_entity.pdbx_description
1 polymer ?
#
loop_
_entity_poly.entity_id
_entity_poly.type
_entity_poly.pdbx_seq_one_letter_code
_entity_poly.pdbx_strand_id
1 'polypeptide(L)'
;MRTKSILYYQNLRESSTSACLIEKLASFSGEHNSSEMKYPHQSNRSSSSKSCRIDVEEGNCSLDSSNSTNNDAENSATRRALHNALERSRRNQIKEAFTLLREALPMKLDSKSSRATILNCAAAYVMSLQSRIQSHQKEIEECNRAIKELEAEILEQSIITSNIQ
;
A
#
# COMPACT_ATOMS: atom_id res chain seq x y z
N MET A 1 1.85 36.26 -12.62
CA MET A 1 0.77 35.84 -11.68
C MET A 1 0.55 34.32 -11.70
N ARG A 2 0.34 33.67 -12.87
CA ARG A 2 0.06 32.21 -12.97
C ARG A 2 1.15 31.30 -12.38
N THR A 3 2.43 31.62 -12.56
CA THR A 3 3.55 30.80 -12.05
C THR A 3 3.72 30.84 -10.53
N LYS A 4 3.50 31.99 -9.89
CA LYS A 4 3.55 32.10 -8.41
C LYS A 4 2.47 31.25 -7.73
N SER A 5 1.29 31.17 -8.34
CA SER A 5 0.19 30.32 -7.87
C SER A 5 0.52 28.84 -8.01
N ILE A 6 1.05 28.41 -9.16
CA ILE A 6 1.45 27.01 -9.40
C ILE A 6 2.53 26.57 -8.40
N LEU A 7 3.56 27.41 -8.19
CA LEU A 7 4.64 27.12 -7.23
C LEU A 7 4.13 27.10 -5.78
N TYR A 8 3.13 27.92 -5.44
CA TYR A 8 2.49 27.91 -4.12
C TYR A 8 1.75 26.59 -3.86
N TYR A 9 0.96 26.11 -4.84
CA TYR A 9 0.25 24.83 -4.71
C TYR A 9 1.20 23.62 -4.74
N GLN A 10 2.30 23.69 -5.49
CA GLN A 10 3.37 22.67 -5.46
C GLN A 10 4.08 22.64 -4.11
N ASN A 11 4.43 23.79 -3.52
CA ASN A 11 5.02 23.86 -2.17
C ASN A 11 4.07 23.34 -1.08
N LEU A 12 2.76 23.64 -1.17
CA LEU A 12 1.78 23.11 -0.22
C LEU A 12 1.65 21.58 -0.29
N ARG A 13 1.83 20.99 -1.47
CA ARG A 13 1.83 19.53 -1.66
C ARG A 13 3.05 18.88 -1.01
N GLU A 14 4.22 19.48 -1.16
CA GLU A 14 5.49 18.96 -0.63
C GLU A 14 5.64 19.19 0.89
N SER A 15 5.10 20.28 1.42
CA SER A 15 5.16 20.61 2.85
C SER A 15 4.07 19.94 3.70
N SER A 16 3.08 19.30 3.10
CA SER A 16 1.98 18.67 3.84
C SER A 16 2.50 17.47 4.62
N THR A 17 2.30 17.46 5.95
CA THR A 17 2.58 16.28 6.82
C THR A 17 1.96 14.99 6.28
N SER A 18 0.84 15.10 5.55
CA SER A 18 0.22 13.97 4.87
C SER A 18 1.08 13.37 3.75
N ALA A 19 1.82 14.19 2.99
CA ALA A 19 2.71 13.73 1.92
C ALA A 19 3.91 12.94 2.47
N CYS A 20 4.53 13.43 3.55
CA CYS A 20 5.61 12.72 4.26
C CYS A 20 5.13 11.36 4.81
N LEU A 21 3.91 11.29 5.36
CA LEU A 21 3.32 10.04 5.83
C LEU A 21 3.02 9.06 4.69
N ILE A 22 2.56 9.57 3.54
CA ILE A 22 2.32 8.75 2.34
C ILE A 22 3.62 8.13 1.81
N GLU A 23 4.71 8.90 1.73
CA GLU A 23 6.01 8.34 1.35
C GLU A 23 6.48 7.27 2.34
N LYS A 24 6.33 7.51 3.64
CA LYS A 24 6.69 6.54 4.69
C LYS A 24 5.87 5.26 4.61
N LEU A 25 4.58 5.35 4.29
CA LEU A 25 3.70 4.21 4.04
C LEU A 25 4.06 3.46 2.75
N ALA A 26 4.44 4.17 1.69
CA ALA A 26 4.87 3.55 0.43
C ALA A 26 6.18 2.76 0.61
N SER A 27 7.16 3.32 1.33
CA SER A 27 8.41 2.63 1.67
C SER A 27 8.18 1.39 2.54
N PHE A 28 7.17 1.40 3.42
CA PHE A 28 6.80 0.24 4.24
C PHE A 28 6.36 -0.97 3.39
N SER A 29 5.82 -0.74 2.19
CA SER A 29 5.44 -1.81 1.26
C SER A 29 6.61 -2.36 0.41
N GLY A 30 7.77 -1.72 0.42
CA GLY A 30 8.85 -1.96 -0.55
C GLY A 30 9.99 -2.90 -0.13
N GLU A 31 10.15 -3.24 1.16
CA GLU A 31 11.43 -3.78 1.67
C GLU A 31 11.36 -5.22 2.22
N HIS A 32 10.26 -5.94 2.02
CA HIS A 32 10.22 -7.37 2.35
C HIS A 32 9.82 -8.22 1.14
N ASN A 33 10.62 -8.10 0.08
CA ASN A 33 10.97 -9.32 -0.63
C ASN A 33 11.55 -10.27 0.42
N SER A 34 10.91 -11.43 0.58
CA SER A 34 11.47 -12.59 1.27
C SER A 34 12.96 -12.60 0.99
N SER A 35 13.78 -12.30 1.99
CA SER A 35 15.22 -12.43 1.87
C SER A 35 15.44 -13.85 1.40
N GLU A 36 15.77 -13.98 0.12
CA GLU A 36 16.09 -15.21 -0.55
C GLU A 36 17.41 -15.62 0.10
N MET A 37 17.30 -16.27 1.26
CA MET A 37 18.41 -16.96 1.85
C MET A 37 18.79 -18.01 0.83
N LYS A 38 19.88 -17.70 0.13
CA LYS A 38 20.44 -18.49 -0.95
C LYS A 38 20.97 -19.77 -0.32
N TYR A 39 20.10 -20.75 -0.15
CA TYR A 39 20.51 -22.12 0.12
C TYR A 39 21.36 -22.56 -1.08
N PRO A 40 22.49 -23.25 -0.86
CA PRO A 40 23.32 -23.74 -1.96
C PRO A 40 22.52 -24.79 -2.73
N HIS A 41 21.84 -24.36 -3.79
CA HIS A 41 21.25 -25.24 -4.78
C HIS A 41 22.39 -25.85 -5.61
N GLN A 42 22.80 -27.07 -5.25
CA GLN A 42 23.48 -27.93 -6.20
C GLN A 42 22.45 -28.44 -7.19
N SER A 43 22.51 -27.89 -8.39
CA SER A 43 21.72 -28.30 -9.55
C SER A 43 21.94 -29.78 -9.84
N ASN A 44 20.87 -30.56 -9.87
CA ASN A 44 20.75 -31.69 -10.79
C ASN A 44 19.28 -31.84 -11.21
N ARG A 45 19.03 -31.46 -12.46
CA ARG A 45 17.79 -31.78 -13.18
C ARG A 45 17.77 -33.28 -13.45
N SER A 46 16.68 -33.94 -13.11
CA SER A 46 16.26 -35.15 -13.82
C SER A 46 14.75 -35.25 -13.72
N SER A 47 14.10 -34.94 -14.84
CA SER A 47 12.68 -35.14 -15.08
C SER A 47 12.37 -36.63 -14.99
N SER A 48 11.44 -37.04 -14.13
CA SER A 48 10.73 -38.30 -14.33
C SER A 48 9.31 -38.17 -13.80
N SER A 49 8.40 -37.93 -14.73
CA SER A 49 6.96 -37.94 -14.53
C SER A 49 6.53 -39.29 -13.97
N LYS A 50 6.13 -39.36 -12.70
CA LYS A 50 5.36 -40.49 -12.17
C LYS A 50 4.22 -39.98 -11.28
N SER A 51 3.06 -39.93 -11.91
CA SER A 51 1.74 -39.93 -11.28
C SER A 51 1.63 -41.14 -10.35
N CYS A 52 1.37 -40.93 -9.06
CA CYS A 52 0.89 -41.97 -8.16
C CYS A 52 -0.16 -41.37 -7.21
N ARG A 53 -1.29 -42.07 -7.14
CA ARG A 53 -2.50 -41.75 -6.39
C ARG A 53 -2.34 -42.10 -4.90
N ILE A 54 -3.29 -41.55 -4.14
CA ILE A 54 -3.58 -41.59 -2.70
C ILE A 54 -3.48 -42.99 -2.07
N ASP A 55 -2.88 -43.10 -0.88
CA ASP A 55 -3.46 -43.64 0.37
C ASP A 55 -2.37 -43.86 1.46
N VAL A 56 -2.79 -43.80 2.74
CA VAL A 56 -2.14 -44.29 3.98
C VAL A 56 -1.79 -43.22 5.04
N GLU A 57 -2.42 -43.44 6.20
CA GLU A 57 -2.21 -42.95 7.55
C GLU A 57 -0.76 -42.81 8.02
N GLU A 58 -0.62 -42.02 9.10
CA GLU A 58 0.51 -41.94 10.04
C GLU A 58 1.81 -41.26 9.61
N GLY A 59 2.31 -40.41 10.53
CA GLY A 59 3.41 -39.50 10.30
C GLY A 59 4.75 -40.18 10.03
N ASN A 60 5.43 -39.73 8.98
CA ASN A 60 6.86 -39.97 8.81
C ASN A 60 7.45 -38.99 7.77
N CYS A 61 8.00 -37.86 8.21
CA CYS A 61 8.91 -37.06 7.37
C CYS A 61 10.32 -37.63 7.49
N SER A 62 10.62 -38.66 6.70
CA SER A 62 11.96 -39.22 6.60
C SER A 62 12.62 -38.76 5.31
N LEU A 63 13.61 -37.88 5.42
CA LEU A 63 14.70 -37.81 4.46
C LEU A 63 16.00 -38.06 5.22
N ASP A 64 16.54 -39.25 4.99
CA ASP A 64 17.83 -39.75 5.45
C ASP A 64 18.97 -38.80 5.05
N SER A 65 19.67 -38.30 6.06
CA SER A 65 21.10 -38.04 5.95
C SER A 65 21.73 -38.47 7.26
N SER A 66 22.12 -39.72 7.26
CA SER A 66 22.99 -40.37 8.23
C SER A 66 24.18 -39.48 8.62
N ASN A 67 24.04 -38.71 9.70
CA ASN A 67 25.15 -38.21 10.47
C ASN A 67 24.82 -38.33 11.97
N SER A 68 25.15 -39.49 12.51
CA SER A 68 25.14 -39.76 13.94
C SER A 68 26.00 -38.72 14.66
N THR A 69 25.40 -37.85 15.49
CA THR A 69 25.99 -37.27 16.71
C THR A 69 24.99 -36.33 17.39
N ASN A 70 24.27 -36.83 18.39
CA ASN A 70 23.81 -36.18 19.65
C ASN A 70 23.25 -34.72 19.66
N ASN A 71 22.93 -34.07 18.53
CA ASN A 71 22.60 -32.64 18.46
C ASN A 71 21.23 -32.32 17.81
N ASP A 72 20.40 -33.33 17.55
CA ASP A 72 19.11 -33.15 16.87
C ASP A 72 18.10 -32.31 17.67
N ALA A 73 18.15 -32.42 19.01
CA ALA A 73 17.33 -31.63 19.90
C ALA A 73 17.73 -30.14 19.87
N GLU A 74 19.04 -29.84 19.86
CA GLU A 74 19.57 -28.48 19.80
C GLU A 74 19.25 -27.82 18.45
N ASN A 75 19.44 -28.55 17.33
CA ASN A 75 19.10 -28.08 15.99
C ASN A 75 17.58 -27.79 15.84
N SER A 76 16.72 -28.60 16.47
CA SER A 76 15.27 -28.36 16.49
C SER A 76 14.87 -27.15 17.34
N ALA A 77 15.57 -26.91 18.45
CA ALA A 77 15.35 -25.77 19.34
C ALA A 77 15.79 -24.46 18.67
N THR A 78 16.94 -24.47 18.00
CA THR A 78 17.47 -23.34 17.22
C THR A 78 16.56 -22.99 16.05
N ARG A 79 16.05 -23.99 15.32
CA ARG A 79 15.06 -23.77 14.25
C ARG A 79 13.77 -23.14 14.77
N ARG A 80 13.25 -23.61 15.91
CA ARG A 80 12.06 -23.04 16.57
C ARG A 80 12.31 -21.61 17.06
N ALA A 81 13.49 -21.33 17.61
CA ALA A 81 13.88 -19.99 18.05
C ALA A 81 13.97 -19.00 16.89
N LEU A 82 14.58 -19.41 15.76
CA LEU A 82 14.66 -18.59 14.55
C LEU A 82 13.26 -18.26 14.01
N HIS A 83 12.39 -19.26 13.88
CA HIS A 83 11.01 -19.04 13.46
C HIS A 83 10.27 -18.07 14.38
N ASN A 84 10.41 -18.23 15.70
CA ASN A 84 9.81 -17.33 16.68
C ASN A 84 10.34 -15.89 16.58
N ALA A 85 11.63 -15.71 16.26
CA ALA A 85 12.23 -14.40 16.04
C ALA A 85 11.66 -13.74 14.78
N LEU A 86 11.57 -14.48 13.67
CA LEU A 86 10.98 -13.99 12.42
C LEU A 86 9.53 -13.56 12.60
N GLU A 87 8.73 -14.40 13.26
CA GLU A 87 7.31 -14.10 13.48
C GLU A 87 7.12 -12.90 14.43
N ARG A 88 8.01 -12.70 15.41
CA ARG A 88 8.01 -11.45 16.22
C ARG A 88 8.29 -10.23 15.36
N SER A 89 9.27 -10.29 14.46
CA SER A 89 9.57 -9.20 13.52
C SER A 89 8.36 -8.87 12.65
N ARG A 90 7.73 -9.89 12.05
CA ARG A 90 6.51 -9.74 11.24
C ARG A 90 5.37 -9.08 12.01
N ARG A 91 5.15 -9.47 13.27
CA ARG A 91 4.12 -8.83 14.11
C ARG A 91 4.43 -7.38 14.46
N ASN A 92 5.70 -7.05 14.68
CA ASN A 92 6.13 -5.67 14.93
C ASN A 92 5.89 -4.79 13.72
N GLN A 93 6.23 -5.26 12.52
CA GLN A 93 5.94 -4.58 11.26
C GLN A 93 4.45 -4.29 11.11
N ILE A 94 3.59 -5.29 11.31
CA ILE A 94 2.13 -5.09 11.24
C ILE A 94 1.68 -4.04 12.27
N LYS A 95 2.22 -4.08 13.49
CA LYS A 95 1.90 -3.08 14.52
C LYS A 95 2.32 -1.66 14.11
N GLU A 96 3.48 -1.51 13.49
CA GLU A 96 3.95 -0.24 12.94
C GLU A 96 3.03 0.25 11.80
N ALA A 97 2.65 -0.64 10.88
CA ALA A 97 1.71 -0.32 9.80
C ALA A 97 0.37 0.22 10.34
N PHE A 98 -0.20 -0.42 11.36
CA PHE A 98 -1.43 0.04 12.02
C PHE A 98 -1.24 1.39 12.73
N THR A 99 -0.04 1.70 13.20
CA THR A 99 0.26 2.97 13.84
C THR A 99 0.31 4.09 12.81
N LEU A 100 1.05 3.88 11.70
CA LEU A 100 1.10 4.81 10.58
C LEU A 100 -0.27 5.03 9.95
N LEU A 101 -1.05 3.95 9.76
CA LEU A 101 -2.41 4.06 9.25
C LEU A 101 -3.26 4.95 10.16
N ARG A 102 -3.20 4.77 11.48
CA ARG A 102 -3.93 5.62 12.43
C ARG A 102 -3.52 7.09 12.33
N GLU A 103 -2.23 7.37 12.24
CA GLU A 103 -1.68 8.73 12.12
C GLU A 103 -2.08 9.42 10.81
N ALA A 104 -2.26 8.64 9.73
CA ALA A 104 -2.69 9.15 8.43
C ALA A 104 -4.20 9.45 8.36
N LEU A 105 -5.01 8.91 9.27
CA LEU A 105 -6.45 9.19 9.32
C LEU A 105 -6.71 10.56 9.95
N PRO A 106 -7.62 11.38 9.38
CA PRO A 106 -7.95 12.70 9.93
C PRO A 106 -8.76 12.63 11.23
N MET A 107 -9.34 11.46 11.54
CA MET A 107 -10.08 11.23 12.76
C MET A 107 -9.11 11.07 13.93
N LYS A 108 -9.36 11.76 15.05
CA LYS A 108 -8.59 11.62 16.30
C LYS A 108 -8.90 10.26 16.95
N LEU A 109 -8.38 9.17 16.37
CA LEU A 109 -8.43 7.85 16.98
C LEU A 109 -7.49 7.83 18.18
N ASP A 110 -7.96 7.27 19.29
CA ASP A 110 -7.14 7.08 20.47
C ASP A 110 -6.03 6.04 20.22
N SER A 111 -4.97 6.10 21.03
CA SER A 111 -3.88 5.12 20.95
C SER A 111 -4.32 3.69 21.27
N LYS A 112 -5.49 3.54 21.90
CA LYS A 112 -6.11 2.26 22.28
C LYS A 112 -7.16 1.77 21.27
N SER A 113 -7.35 2.46 20.15
CA SER A 113 -8.30 2.06 19.11
C SER A 113 -8.02 0.65 18.61
N SER A 114 -9.07 -0.16 18.52
CA SER A 114 -8.97 -1.53 18.04
C SER A 114 -8.55 -1.58 16.57
N ARG A 115 -7.92 -2.70 16.14
CA ARG A 115 -7.55 -2.90 14.73
C ARG A 115 -8.77 -2.82 13.80
N ALA A 116 -9.89 -3.41 14.20
CA ALA A 116 -11.13 -3.35 13.43
C ALA A 116 -11.64 -1.90 13.28
N THR A 117 -11.58 -1.10 14.36
CA THR A 117 -11.94 0.32 14.31
C THR A 117 -11.07 1.09 13.33
N ILE A 118 -9.74 0.89 13.37
CA ILE A 118 -8.81 1.56 12.44
C ILE A 118 -9.15 1.21 10.99
N LEU A 119 -9.42 -0.07 10.70
CA LEU A 119 -9.79 -0.51 9.34
C LEU A 119 -11.13 0.10 8.88
N ASN A 120 -12.14 0.10 9.75
CA ASN A 120 -13.45 0.67 9.43
C ASN A 120 -13.36 2.18 9.17
N CYS A 121 -12.61 2.91 10.00
CA CYS A 121 -12.37 4.34 9.80
C CYS A 121 -11.60 4.61 8.50
N ALA A 122 -10.60 3.77 8.17
CA ALA A 122 -9.87 3.90 6.91
C ALA A 122 -10.77 3.68 5.70
N ALA A 123 -11.61 2.63 5.72
CA ALA A 123 -12.57 2.37 4.65
C ALA A 123 -13.55 3.55 4.48
N ALA A 124 -14.14 4.05 5.57
CA ALA A 124 -15.03 5.20 5.55
C ALA A 124 -14.33 6.46 5.00
N TYR A 125 -13.07 6.69 5.39
CA TYR A 125 -12.31 7.83 4.90
C TYR A 125 -12.03 7.74 3.39
N VAL A 126 -11.61 6.57 2.88
CA VAL A 126 -11.44 6.35 1.44
C VAL A 126 -12.73 6.64 0.67
N MET A 127 -13.87 6.13 1.15
CA MET A 127 -15.17 6.40 0.53
C MET A 127 -15.51 7.90 0.53
N SER A 128 -15.23 8.61 1.64
CA SER A 128 -15.45 10.05 1.72
C SER A 128 -14.57 10.83 0.75
N LEU A 129 -13.31 10.41 0.55
CA LEU A 129 -12.39 11.02 -0.40
C LEU A 129 -12.87 10.83 -1.84
N GLN A 130 -13.35 9.63 -2.18
CA GLN A 130 -13.92 9.34 -3.50
C GLN A 130 -15.16 10.22 -3.78
N SER A 131 -16.07 10.33 -2.82
CA SER A 131 -17.25 11.19 -2.93
C SER A 131 -16.86 12.67 -3.09
N ARG A 132 -15.85 13.14 -2.34
CA ARG A 132 -15.36 14.52 -2.45
C ARG A 132 -14.69 14.80 -3.80
N ILE A 133 -13.93 13.85 -4.34
CA ILE A 133 -13.35 13.96 -5.69
C ILE A 133 -14.47 14.09 -6.73
N GLN A 134 -15.53 13.28 -6.64
CA GLN A 134 -16.67 13.37 -7.54
C GLN A 134 -17.40 14.72 -7.45
N SER A 135 -17.61 15.25 -6.24
CA SER A 135 -18.21 16.59 -6.05
C SER A 135 -17.37 17.67 -6.72
N HIS A 136 -16.06 17.68 -6.46
CA HIS A 136 -15.17 18.67 -7.06
C HIS A 136 -15.09 18.53 -8.58
N GLN A 137 -15.11 17.31 -9.12
CA GLN A 137 -15.14 17.10 -10.56
C GLN A 137 -16.40 17.70 -11.17
N LYS A 138 -17.56 17.55 -10.52
CA LYS A 138 -18.81 18.17 -10.95
C LYS A 138 -18.74 19.70 -10.89
N GLU A 139 -18.20 20.27 -9.80
CA GLU A 139 -18.00 21.72 -9.65
C GLU A 139 -17.08 22.27 -10.77
N ILE A 140 -16.01 21.54 -11.12
CA ILE A 140 -15.11 21.89 -12.22
C ILE A 140 -15.87 21.89 -13.56
N GLU A 141 -16.71 20.89 -13.80
CA GLU A 141 -17.51 20.80 -15.03
C GLU A 141 -18.55 21.92 -15.13
N GLU A 142 -19.21 22.26 -14.03
CA GLU A 142 -20.14 23.39 -13.95
C GLU A 142 -19.42 24.72 -14.21
N CYS A 143 -18.25 24.93 -13.60
CA CYS A 143 -17.42 26.11 -13.84
C CYS A 143 -16.97 26.21 -15.30
N ASN A 144 -16.51 25.11 -15.89
CA ASN A 144 -16.10 25.06 -17.30
C ASN A 144 -17.27 25.34 -18.25
N ARG A 145 -18.49 24.91 -17.91
CA ARG A 145 -19.69 25.23 -18.68
C ARG A 145 -19.98 26.73 -18.64
N ALA A 146 -19.96 27.33 -17.45
CA ALA A 146 -20.15 28.77 -17.28
C ALA A 146 -19.10 29.59 -18.05
N ILE A 147 -17.83 29.16 -18.03
CA ILE A 147 -16.77 29.79 -18.82
C ILE A 147 -17.10 29.75 -20.32
N LYS A 148 -17.52 28.60 -20.86
CA LYS A 148 -17.87 28.46 -22.28
C LYS A 148 -19.06 29.34 -22.69
N GLU A 149 -20.06 29.43 -21.83
CA GLU A 149 -21.24 30.28 -22.07
C GLU A 149 -20.84 31.76 -22.14
N LEU A 150 -20.02 32.22 -21.19
CA LEU A 150 -19.50 33.59 -21.19
C LEU A 150 -18.58 33.87 -22.40
N GLU A 151 -17.73 32.92 -22.77
CA GLU A 151 -16.88 33.03 -23.97
C GLU A 151 -17.72 33.17 -25.26
N ALA A 152 -18.83 32.44 -25.36
CA ALA A 152 -19.75 32.55 -26.50
C ALA A 152 -20.45 33.91 -26.53
N GLU A 153 -20.92 34.42 -25.39
CA GLU A 153 -21.55 35.74 -25.30
C GLU A 153 -20.59 36.86 -25.68
N ILE A 154 -19.33 36.79 -25.23
CA ILE A 154 -18.29 37.76 -25.61
C ILE A 154 -18.03 37.73 -27.13
N LEU A 155 -17.99 36.55 -27.73
CA LEU A 155 -17.80 36.40 -29.18
C LEU A 155 -18.97 37.02 -29.96
N GLU A 156 -20.20 36.76 -29.53
CA GLU A 156 -21.41 37.32 -30.15
C GLU A 156 -21.41 38.85 -30.08
N GLN A 157 -21.12 39.42 -28.90
CA GLN A 157 -21.03 40.87 -28.71
C GLN A 157 -19.92 41.51 -29.58
N SER A 158 -18.78 40.83 -29.73
CA SER A 158 -17.69 41.25 -30.60
C SER A 158 -18.13 41.33 -32.08
N ILE A 159 -18.84 40.30 -32.56
CA ILE A 159 -19.38 40.28 -33.93
C ILE A 159 -20.36 41.43 -34.15
N ILE A 160 -21.29 41.64 -33.22
CA ILE A 160 -22.27 42.74 -33.30
C ILE A 160 -21.55 44.09 -33.35
N THR A 161 -20.57 44.32 -32.48
CA THR A 161 -19.81 45.56 -32.45
C THR A 161 -19.05 45.81 -33.75
N SER A 162 -18.46 44.75 -34.34
CA SER A 162 -17.73 44.85 -35.61
C SER A 162 -18.61 45.15 -36.82
N ASN A 163 -19.89 44.76 -36.79
CA ASN A 163 -20.84 45.02 -37.88
C ASN A 163 -21.46 46.41 -37.83
N ILE A 164 -21.29 47.14 -36.72
CA ILE A 164 -21.85 48.50 -36.53
C ILE A 164 -20.82 49.59 -36.88
N GLN A 165 -19.53 49.25 -36.98
CA GLN A 165 -18.45 50.15 -37.44
C GLN A 165 -18.24 50.08 -38.95
#